data_AF-A0A558DHV6-F1
#
_entry.id   AF-A0A558DHV6-F1
#
_cell.length_a   1.000
_cell.length_b   1.000
_cell.length_c   1.000
_cell.angle_alpha   90.00
_cell.angle_beta   90.00
_cell.angle_gamma   90.00
#
_symmetry.space_group_name_H-M   'P 1'
#
loop_
_entity.id
_entity.type
_entity.pdbx_description
1 polymer ?
#
loop_
_entity_poly.entity_id
_entity_poly.type
_entity_poly.pdbx_seq_one_letter_code
_entity_poly.pdbx_strand_id
1 'polypeptide(L)'
;IGAATIGWYGTAMLCYVTPKEHLGLPNKQDVKEGIITYKLAAHAADLAKGHPGSQIRDNALSKARFEFRWEDQFNLGLDPDKAKEFHDETLPKDSAKVAHFCSMCGPHFCSMKITQDVRDFAAQQGISEIDALKKGMEVKAVEFVKSGAEVYRNV
;
A
#
# COMPACT_ATOMS: atom_id res chain seq x y z
N ILE A 1 1.05 19.62 6.80
CA ILE A 1 0.37 20.21 5.62
C ILE A 1 1.17 21.41 5.10
N GLY A 2 1.15 22.57 5.78
CA GLY A 2 1.85 23.78 5.31
C GLY A 2 3.33 23.58 4.98
N ALA A 3 4.04 22.76 5.77
CA ALA A 3 5.43 22.39 5.52
C ALA A 3 5.66 21.74 4.13
N ALA A 4 4.80 20.81 3.71
CA ALA A 4 4.90 20.18 2.39
C ALA A 4 4.59 21.19 1.27
N THR A 5 3.58 22.04 1.46
CA THR A 5 3.19 23.08 0.49
C THR A 5 4.29 24.11 0.28
N ILE A 6 4.83 24.68 1.37
CA ILE A 6 5.89 25.70 1.26
C ILE A 6 7.23 25.08 0.84
N GLY A 7 7.48 23.82 1.23
CA GLY A 7 8.61 23.03 0.72
C GLY A 7 8.55 22.85 -0.79
N TRP A 8 7.37 22.51 -1.33
CA TRP A 8 7.15 22.43 -2.78
C TRP A 8 7.42 23.77 -3.46
N TYR A 9 7.02 24.88 -2.83
CA TYR A 9 7.27 26.24 -3.33
C TYR A 9 8.72 26.72 -3.18
N GLY A 10 9.62 25.89 -2.64
CA GLY A 10 11.06 26.14 -2.67
C GLY A 10 11.71 26.43 -1.31
N THR A 11 11.01 26.26 -0.19
CA THR A 11 11.67 26.30 1.12
C THR A 11 12.76 25.23 1.20
N ALA A 12 13.99 25.66 1.50
CA ALA A 12 15.16 24.78 1.52
C ALA A 12 15.27 23.92 2.79
N MET A 13 14.66 24.35 3.90
CA MET A 13 14.70 23.62 5.18
C MET A 13 13.41 23.83 5.96
N LEU A 14 12.87 22.75 6.52
CA LEU A 14 11.65 22.75 7.32
C LEU A 14 12.02 22.42 8.77
N CYS A 15 11.84 23.37 9.69
CA CYS A 15 11.91 23.07 11.12
C CYS A 15 10.68 22.26 11.52
N TYR A 16 10.89 21.11 12.14
CA TYR A 16 9.79 20.25 12.57
C TYR A 16 8.99 20.86 13.73
N VAL A 17 7.75 20.38 13.88
CA VAL A 17 6.86 20.72 14.98
C VAL A 17 6.42 19.41 15.62
N THR A 18 6.54 19.32 16.94
CA THR A 18 6.18 18.10 17.69
C THR A 18 4.67 18.08 18.00
N PRO A 19 4.07 16.92 18.27
CA PRO A 19 2.66 16.84 18.69
C PRO A 19 2.34 17.65 19.96
N LYS A 20 3.33 17.91 20.82
CA LYS A 20 3.17 18.68 22.07
C LYS A 20 3.54 20.15 21.95
N GLU A 21 3.80 20.65 20.75
CA GLU A 21 4.03 22.08 20.55
C GLU A 21 2.85 22.88 21.16
N HIS A 22 3.18 23.93 21.92
CA HIS A 22 2.23 24.73 22.72
C HIS A 22 1.58 24.03 23.93
N LEU A 23 1.95 22.78 24.25
CA LEU A 23 1.39 22.01 25.38
C LEU A 23 2.44 21.63 26.42
N GLY A 24 3.68 21.37 26.02
CA GLY A 24 4.76 21.02 26.93
C GLY A 24 6.00 20.47 26.23
N LEU A 25 6.98 20.03 27.01
CA LEU A 25 8.21 19.44 26.46
C LEU A 25 7.91 18.07 25.82
N PRO A 26 8.46 17.80 24.62
CA PRO A 26 8.26 16.52 23.93
C PRO A 26 9.03 15.40 24.64
N ASN A 27 8.45 14.20 24.65
CA ASN A 27 9.14 12.97 25.02
C ASN A 27 9.79 12.31 23.77
N LYS A 28 10.45 11.17 23.96
CA LYS A 28 11.11 10.42 22.88
C LYS A 28 10.17 10.09 21.71
N GLN A 29 8.92 9.73 22.01
CA GLN A 29 7.94 9.35 20.99
C GLN A 29 7.45 10.58 20.21
N ASP A 30 7.19 11.69 20.90
CA ASP A 30 6.80 12.96 20.29
C ASP A 30 7.87 13.46 19.31
N VAL A 31 9.15 13.30 19.66
CA VAL A 31 10.29 13.63 18.79
C VAL A 31 10.32 12.73 17.56
N LYS A 32 10.20 11.40 17.73
CA LYS A 32 10.17 10.45 16.59
C LYS A 32 9.03 10.79 15.63
N GLU A 33 7.83 11.02 16.15
CA GLU A 33 6.65 11.34 15.35
C GLU A 33 6.82 12.65 14.56
N GLY A 34 7.34 13.70 15.21
CA GLY A 34 7.66 14.96 14.53
C GLY A 34 8.66 14.77 13.39
N ILE A 35 9.75 14.02 13.64
CA ILE A 35 10.80 13.77 12.63
C ILE A 35 10.23 13.00 11.44
N ILE A 36 9.51 11.90 11.67
CA ILE A 36 8.93 11.09 10.60
C ILE A 36 7.91 11.91 9.80
N THR A 37 7.08 12.72 10.48
CA THR A 37 6.10 13.61 9.84
C THR A 37 6.77 14.62 8.91
N TYR A 38 7.86 15.25 9.35
CA TYR A 38 8.57 16.23 8.52
C TYR A 38 9.43 15.59 7.43
N LYS A 39 9.96 14.38 7.62
CA LYS A 39 10.57 13.59 6.54
C LYS A 39 9.56 13.28 5.44
N LEU A 40 8.33 12.92 5.80
CA LEU A 40 7.25 12.72 4.84
C LEU A 40 6.90 14.02 4.11
N ALA A 41 6.76 15.13 4.84
CA ALA A 41 6.45 16.43 4.25
C ALA A 41 7.53 16.91 3.26
N ALA A 42 8.81 16.74 3.62
CA ALA A 42 9.93 17.06 2.75
C ALA A 42 9.95 16.15 1.50
N HIS A 43 9.76 14.84 1.67
CA HIS A 43 9.67 13.89 0.55
C HIS A 43 8.51 14.23 -0.40
N ALA A 44 7.34 14.58 0.15
CA ALA A 44 6.19 15.01 -0.64
C ALA A 44 6.48 16.30 -1.44
N ALA A 45 7.20 17.24 -0.85
CA ALA A 45 7.68 18.44 -1.54
C ALA A 45 8.67 18.09 -2.67
N ASP A 46 9.61 17.18 -2.44
CA ASP A 46 10.57 16.74 -3.46
C ASP A 46 9.92 15.99 -4.61
N LEU A 47 8.87 15.19 -4.35
CA LEU A 47 8.03 14.60 -5.39
C LEU A 47 7.32 15.66 -6.22
N ALA A 48 6.67 16.64 -5.57
CA ALA A 48 5.95 17.71 -6.25
C ALA A 48 6.86 18.65 -7.06
N LYS A 49 8.11 18.81 -6.63
CA LYS A 49 9.16 19.53 -7.37
C LYS A 49 9.73 18.74 -8.55
N GLY A 50 9.44 17.44 -8.66
CA GLY A 50 10.08 16.56 -9.63
C GLY A 50 11.58 16.38 -9.36
N HIS A 51 12.00 16.41 -8.09
CA HIS A 51 13.41 16.24 -7.74
C HIS A 51 13.92 14.88 -8.25
N PRO A 52 15.07 14.81 -8.95
CA PRO A 52 15.61 13.56 -9.44
C PRO A 52 15.72 12.50 -8.34
N GLY A 53 15.17 11.31 -8.60
CA GLY A 53 15.25 10.17 -7.68
C GLY A 53 14.18 10.10 -6.59
N SER A 54 13.40 11.16 -6.33
CA SER A 54 12.35 11.14 -5.30
C SER A 54 11.33 10.02 -5.57
N GLN A 55 10.90 9.89 -6.82
CA GLN A 55 9.91 8.89 -7.25
C GLN A 55 10.42 7.43 -7.21
N ILE A 56 11.73 7.20 -7.18
CA ILE A 56 12.29 5.83 -7.18
C ILE A 56 11.81 5.07 -5.94
N ARG A 57 11.82 5.72 -4.79
CA ARG A 57 11.39 5.13 -3.53
C ARG A 57 9.89 4.79 -3.55
N ASP A 58 9.05 5.71 -4.01
CA ASP A 58 7.61 5.52 -4.12
C ASP A 58 7.27 4.35 -5.05
N ASN A 59 7.94 4.27 -6.19
CA ASN A 59 7.77 3.18 -7.14
C ASN A 59 8.25 1.85 -6.57
N ALA A 60 9.40 1.82 -5.88
CA ALA A 60 9.91 0.62 -5.24
C ALA A 60 8.98 0.09 -4.15
N LEU A 61 8.47 0.99 -3.28
CA LEU A 61 7.53 0.65 -2.21
C LEU A 61 6.18 0.19 -2.79
N SER A 62 5.69 0.86 -3.83
CA SER A 62 4.43 0.49 -4.50
C SER A 62 4.54 -0.86 -5.20
N LYS A 63 5.69 -1.14 -5.83
CA LYS A 63 5.98 -2.45 -6.45
C LYS A 63 6.06 -3.54 -5.40
N ALA A 64 6.77 -3.30 -4.28
CA ALA A 64 6.84 -4.26 -3.17
C ALA A 64 5.44 -4.56 -2.60
N ARG A 65 4.59 -3.54 -2.48
CA ARG A 65 3.20 -3.70 -2.05
C ARG A 65 2.37 -4.55 -3.02
N PHE A 66 2.44 -4.26 -4.31
CA PHE A 66 1.68 -5.00 -5.33
C PHE A 66 2.13 -6.46 -5.44
N GLU A 67 3.43 -6.72 -5.28
CA GLU A 67 4.03 -8.05 -5.34
C GLU A 67 3.99 -8.81 -4.01
N PHE A 68 3.33 -8.25 -2.98
CA PHE A 68 3.24 -8.85 -1.64
C PHE A 68 4.60 -9.17 -0.99
N ARG A 69 5.64 -8.40 -1.34
CA ARG A 69 6.96 -8.47 -0.70
C ARG A 69 6.94 -7.66 0.60
N TRP A 70 6.28 -8.21 1.62
CA TRP A 70 5.98 -7.52 2.87
C TRP A 70 7.20 -6.94 3.56
N GLU A 71 8.26 -7.73 3.73
CA GLU A 71 9.49 -7.27 4.38
C GLU A 71 10.15 -6.12 3.59
N ASP A 72 10.16 -6.18 2.25
CA ASP A 72 10.66 -5.08 1.43
C ASP A 72 9.79 -3.83 1.58
N GLN A 73 8.46 -3.98 1.63
CA GLN A 73 7.54 -2.88 1.85
C GLN A 73 7.79 -2.19 3.21
N PHE A 74 8.01 -2.97 4.27
CA PHE A 74 8.33 -2.41 5.59
C PHE A 74 9.66 -1.66 5.57
N ASN A 75 10.71 -2.31 5.05
CA ASN A 75 12.06 -1.75 4.99
C ASN A 75 12.16 -0.47 4.15
N LEU A 76 11.31 -0.32 3.13
CA LEU A 76 11.23 0.90 2.31
C LEU A 76 10.41 2.02 2.98
N GLY A 77 9.65 1.71 4.03
CA GLY A 77 8.85 2.67 4.80
C GLY A 77 9.69 3.75 5.49
N LEU A 78 9.07 4.88 5.85
CA LEU A 78 9.77 5.95 6.61
C LEU A 78 10.04 5.53 8.07
N ASP A 79 9.22 4.64 8.59
CA ASP A 79 9.31 4.04 9.93
C ASP A 79 9.04 2.52 9.80
N PRO A 80 10.05 1.72 9.43
CA PRO A 80 9.90 0.29 9.17
C PRO A 80 9.32 -0.49 10.36
N ASP A 81 9.78 -0.17 11.57
CA ASP A 81 9.32 -0.83 12.81
C ASP A 81 7.81 -0.68 12.98
N LYS A 82 7.30 0.55 12.80
CA LYS A 82 5.86 0.85 12.94
C LYS A 82 5.03 0.19 11.83
N ALA A 83 5.56 0.14 10.60
CA ALA A 83 4.87 -0.54 9.51
C ALA A 83 4.72 -2.04 9.75
N LYS A 84 5.77 -2.69 10.28
CA LYS A 84 5.76 -4.10 10.66
C LYS A 84 4.86 -4.36 11.85
N GLU A 85 4.95 -3.53 12.89
CA GLU A 85 4.11 -3.60 14.08
C GLU A 85 2.61 -3.62 13.70
N PHE A 86 2.17 -2.65 12.89
CA PHE A 86 0.76 -2.55 12.48
C PHE A 86 0.26 -3.74 11.66
N HIS A 87 1.11 -4.34 10.83
CA HIS A 87 0.76 -5.58 10.13
C HIS A 87 0.62 -6.73 11.14
N ASP A 88 1.57 -6.85 12.06
CA ASP A 88 1.70 -7.98 12.97
C ASP A 88 0.68 -7.95 14.12
N GLU A 89 0.05 -6.82 14.40
CA GLU A 89 -1.11 -6.70 15.30
C GLU A 89 -2.22 -7.71 14.95
N THR A 90 -2.39 -8.03 13.66
CA THR A 90 -3.46 -8.94 13.20
C THR A 90 -2.93 -10.18 12.48
N LEU A 91 -1.73 -10.10 11.89
CA LEU A 91 -1.11 -11.19 11.14
C LEU A 91 0.35 -11.43 11.58
N PRO A 92 0.59 -11.84 12.84
CA PRO A 92 1.94 -11.89 13.42
C PRO A 92 2.82 -13.02 12.86
N LYS A 93 2.22 -14.05 12.27
CA LYS A 93 2.96 -15.23 11.80
C LYS A 93 3.86 -14.87 10.62
N ASP A 94 5.07 -15.44 10.58
CA ASP A 94 6.01 -15.24 9.46
C ASP A 94 5.41 -15.66 8.11
N SER A 95 4.54 -16.68 8.09
CA SER A 95 3.82 -17.09 6.89
C SER A 95 2.91 -16.01 6.32
N ALA A 96 2.51 -15.02 7.10
CA ALA A 96 1.75 -13.87 6.60
C ALA A 96 2.62 -12.89 5.80
N LYS A 97 3.94 -12.89 5.98
CA LYS A 97 4.88 -12.03 5.23
C LYS A 97 5.10 -12.47 3.79
N VAL A 98 4.49 -13.58 3.40
CA VAL A 98 4.44 -14.07 2.01
C VAL A 98 2.99 -14.21 1.53
N ALA A 99 2.00 -13.76 2.31
CA ALA A 99 0.60 -13.87 1.96
C ALA A 99 0.21 -12.82 0.92
N HIS A 100 -0.59 -13.24 -0.08
CA HIS A 100 -1.15 -12.34 -1.09
C HIS A 100 -2.41 -11.59 -0.60
N PHE A 101 -2.42 -11.19 0.67
CA PHE A 101 -3.49 -10.40 1.29
C PHE A 101 -3.03 -9.83 2.64
N CYS A 102 -3.78 -8.85 3.15
CA CYS A 102 -3.72 -8.42 4.55
C CYS A 102 -5.06 -8.63 5.25
N SER A 103 -5.12 -8.33 6.55
CA SER A 103 -6.33 -8.45 7.35
C SER A 103 -7.48 -7.55 6.90
N MET A 104 -7.20 -6.46 6.18
CA MET A 104 -8.24 -5.51 5.72
C MET A 104 -9.23 -6.12 4.73
N CYS A 105 -8.77 -6.94 3.78
CA CYS A 105 -9.62 -7.53 2.74
C CYS A 105 -9.67 -9.07 2.81
N GLY A 106 -8.72 -9.69 3.51
CA GLY A 106 -8.60 -11.14 3.57
C GLY A 106 -8.24 -11.78 2.21
N PRO A 107 -8.20 -13.13 2.16
CA PRO A 107 -7.64 -13.87 1.03
C PRO A 107 -8.48 -13.84 -0.26
N HIS A 108 -9.76 -13.48 -0.17
CA HIS A 108 -10.72 -13.58 -1.27
C HIS A 108 -11.09 -12.23 -1.90
N PHE A 109 -10.87 -11.11 -1.19
CA PHE A 109 -11.29 -9.78 -1.65
C PHE A 109 -10.14 -8.79 -1.79
N CYS A 110 -8.89 -9.25 -1.70
CA CYS A 110 -7.73 -8.39 -1.95
C CYS A 110 -7.68 -7.97 -3.42
N SER A 111 -7.84 -6.68 -3.68
CA SER A 111 -7.86 -6.11 -5.04
C SER A 111 -6.59 -6.39 -5.82
N MET A 112 -5.41 -6.25 -5.21
CA MET A 112 -4.13 -6.49 -5.87
C MET A 112 -3.97 -7.95 -6.30
N LYS A 113 -4.41 -8.91 -5.47
CA LYS A 113 -4.42 -10.32 -5.80
C LYS A 113 -5.36 -10.62 -6.97
N ILE A 114 -6.58 -10.08 -6.93
CA ILE A 114 -7.56 -10.23 -8.01
C ILE A 114 -6.99 -9.67 -9.33
N THR A 115 -6.32 -8.52 -9.29
CA THR A 115 -5.65 -7.96 -10.47
C THR A 115 -4.55 -8.90 -11.00
N GLN A 116 -3.74 -9.49 -10.12
CA GLN A 116 -2.71 -10.46 -10.54
C GLN A 116 -3.34 -11.71 -11.17
N ASP A 117 -4.39 -12.26 -10.57
CA ASP A 117 -5.09 -13.43 -11.09
C ASP A 117 -5.66 -13.17 -12.51
N VAL A 118 -6.20 -11.96 -12.76
CA VAL A 118 -6.68 -11.55 -14.09
C VAL A 118 -5.52 -11.42 -15.09
N ARG A 119 -4.40 -10.84 -14.67
CA ARG A 119 -3.19 -10.73 -15.52
C ARG A 119 -2.64 -12.08 -15.91
N ASP A 120 -2.56 -13.01 -14.97
CA ASP A 120 -2.06 -14.36 -15.21
C ASP A 120 -3.00 -15.13 -16.14
N PHE A 121 -4.32 -15.01 -15.95
CA PHE A 121 -5.31 -15.59 -16.86
C PHE A 121 -5.19 -15.01 -18.28
N ALA A 122 -5.04 -13.68 -18.42
CA ALA A 122 -4.85 -13.01 -19.71
C ALA A 122 -3.61 -13.55 -20.43
N ALA A 123 -2.48 -13.63 -19.72
CA ALA A 123 -1.21 -14.12 -20.24
C ALA A 123 -1.31 -15.58 -20.70
N GLN A 124 -1.95 -16.46 -19.93
CA GLN A 124 -2.15 -17.87 -20.28
C GLN A 124 -3.04 -18.06 -21.52
N GLN A 125 -3.99 -17.16 -21.74
CA GLN A 125 -4.90 -17.21 -22.88
C GLN A 125 -4.37 -16.44 -24.10
N GLY A 126 -3.27 -15.70 -23.97
CA GLY A 126 -2.71 -14.87 -25.05
C GLY A 126 -3.63 -13.71 -25.47
N ILE A 127 -4.46 -13.22 -24.54
CA ILE A 127 -5.44 -12.14 -24.78
C ILE A 127 -5.12 -10.92 -23.94
N SER A 128 -5.71 -9.76 -24.28
CA SER A 128 -5.54 -8.54 -23.50
C SER A 128 -6.18 -8.66 -22.11
N GLU A 129 -5.75 -7.83 -21.14
CA GLU A 129 -6.37 -7.77 -19.80
C GLU A 129 -7.88 -7.49 -19.87
N ILE A 130 -8.32 -6.66 -20.83
CA ILE A 130 -9.73 -6.31 -21.02
C ILE A 130 -10.52 -7.52 -21.53
N ASP A 131 -9.99 -8.23 -22.52
CA ASP A 131 -10.64 -9.42 -23.08
C ASP A 131 -10.68 -10.55 -22.05
N ALA A 132 -9.62 -10.69 -21.25
CA ALA A 132 -9.53 -11.63 -20.15
C ALA A 132 -10.62 -11.40 -19.09
N LEU A 133 -10.86 -10.15 -18.73
CA LEU A 133 -11.88 -9.77 -17.77
C LEU A 133 -13.28 -10.12 -18.28
N LYS A 134 -13.57 -9.80 -19.54
CA LYS A 134 -14.84 -10.14 -20.20
C LYS A 134 -15.06 -11.66 -20.24
N LYS A 135 -14.05 -12.41 -20.69
CA LYS A 135 -14.10 -13.88 -20.77
C LYS A 135 -14.23 -14.54 -19.39
N GLY A 136 -13.53 -14.00 -18.39
CA GLY A 136 -13.65 -14.46 -16.99
C GLY A 136 -15.06 -14.25 -16.42
N MET A 137 -15.68 -13.10 -16.70
CA MET A 137 -17.08 -12.84 -16.33
C MET A 137 -18.05 -13.80 -17.03
N GLU A 138 -17.84 -14.08 -18.32
CA GLU A 138 -18.66 -15.07 -19.06
C GLU A 138 -18.56 -16.47 -18.42
N VAL A 139 -17.35 -16.92 -18.08
CA VAL A 139 -17.14 -18.20 -17.39
C VAL A 139 -17.84 -18.23 -16.03
N LYS A 140 -17.69 -17.18 -15.22
CA LYS A 140 -18.35 -17.07 -13.90
C LYS A 140 -19.86 -16.98 -13.99
N ALA A 141 -20.41 -16.33 -15.02
CA ALA A 141 -21.84 -16.32 -15.28
C ALA A 141 -22.36 -17.73 -15.61
N VAL A 142 -21.64 -18.50 -16.43
CA VAL A 142 -21.98 -19.91 -16.71
C VAL A 142 -21.88 -20.76 -15.45
N GLU A 143 -20.85 -20.57 -14.63
CA GLU A 143 -20.68 -21.28 -13.35
C GLU A 143 -21.84 -20.98 -12.39
N PHE A 144 -22.23 -19.71 -12.26
CA PHE A 144 -23.35 -19.27 -11.42
C PHE A 144 -24.65 -19.96 -11.85
N VAL A 145 -24.97 -19.95 -13.15
CA VAL A 145 -26.16 -20.62 -13.69
C VAL A 145 -26.10 -22.14 -13.44
N LYS A 146 -24.96 -22.79 -13.72
CA LYS A 146 -24.77 -24.23 -13.46
C LYS A 146 -24.92 -24.61 -12.00
N SER A 147 -24.58 -23.69 -11.10
CA SER A 147 -24.65 -23.90 -9.66
C SER A 147 -26.02 -23.62 -9.02
N GLY A 148 -27.07 -23.49 -9.84
CA GLY A 148 -28.44 -23.26 -9.39
C GLY A 148 -28.89 -21.81 -9.44
N ALA A 149 -28.05 -20.87 -9.91
CA ALA A 149 -28.36 -19.44 -10.00
C ALA A 149 -28.79 -18.81 -8.65
N GLU A 150 -28.29 -19.36 -7.54
CA GLU A 150 -28.55 -18.85 -6.19
C GLU A 150 -27.37 -18.01 -5.71
N VAL A 151 -27.67 -16.79 -5.23
CA VAL A 151 -26.67 -15.87 -4.67
C VAL A 151 -26.18 -16.37 -3.30
N TYR A 152 -27.08 -16.95 -2.51
CA TYR A 152 -26.77 -17.52 -1.20
C TYR A 152 -26.98 -19.02 -1.27
N ARG A 153 -25.89 -19.78 -1.18
CA ARG A 153 -25.97 -21.24 -1.06
C ARG A 153 -26.04 -21.61 0.42
N ASN A 154 -26.93 -22.53 0.77
CA ASN A 154 -26.86 -23.18 2.07
C ASN A 154 -25.59 -24.05 2.08
N VAL A 155 -24.63 -23.67 2.91
CA VAL A 155 -23.39 -24.43 3.18
C VAL A 155 -23.68 -25.44 4.28
#